data_AF-A0A7V5UE91-F1
#
_entry.id   AF-A0A7V5UE91-F1
#
_cell.length_a   1.000
_cell.length_b   1.000
_cell.length_c   1.000
_cell.angle_alpha   90.00
_cell.angle_beta   90.00
_cell.angle_gamma   90.00
#
_symmetry.space_group_name_H-M   'P 1'
#
loop_
_entity.id
_entity.type
_entity.pdbx_description
1 polymer ?
#
loop_
_entity_poly.entity_id
_entity_poly.type
_entity_poly.pdbx_seq_one_letter_code
_entity_poly.pdbx_strand_id
1 'polypeptide(L)'
;MTHENKYFMVILFLFGIGSIVFQSLVVPLLEIHVWRPDVVLIITLLTARRFGALKGSSAGFLLGIIQDSLTGMPVGITALPKTLGGYFAGKLRSFRPDPTYTYLWFAGIIFLHEIITYAFYQFKTDLSFTQLVYTRAFPNTVYSFIMLVIIHFFTQKYFNE
;
A
#
# COMPACT_ATOMS: atom_id res chain seq x y z
N MET A 1 2.86 25.76 -4.45
CA MET A 1 2.59 24.60 -5.33
C MET A 1 3.86 23.96 -5.93
N THR A 2 4.79 24.72 -6.52
CA THR A 2 6.00 24.15 -7.16
C THR A 2 6.91 23.38 -6.20
N HIS A 3 7.16 23.92 -5.00
CA HIS A 3 7.98 23.25 -3.97
C HIS A 3 7.35 21.95 -3.44
N GLU A 4 6.03 21.93 -3.21
CA GLU A 4 5.31 20.73 -2.75
C GLU A 4 5.32 19.62 -3.82
N ASN A 5 5.27 19.98 -5.10
CA ASN A 5 5.38 19.01 -6.20
C ASN A 5 6.78 18.42 -6.29
N LYS A 6 7.83 19.25 -6.16
CA LYS A 6 9.21 18.77 -6.11
C LYS A 6 9.43 17.84 -4.92
N TYR A 7 8.90 18.20 -3.74
CA TYR A 7 9.03 17.37 -2.54
C TYR A 7 8.28 16.04 -2.67
N PHE A 8 7.07 16.06 -3.26
CA PHE A 8 6.35 14.83 -3.60
C PHE A 8 7.16 13.93 -4.52
N MET A 9 7.75 14.46 -5.59
CA MET A 9 8.58 13.67 -6.51
C MET A 9 9.79 13.06 -5.80
N VAL A 10 10.45 13.81 -4.90
CA VAL A 10 11.57 13.31 -4.11
C VAL A 10 11.13 12.19 -3.15
N ILE A 11 10.01 12.35 -2.45
CA ILE A 11 9.48 11.29 -1.57
C ILE A 11 9.09 10.06 -2.38
N LEU A 12 8.38 10.24 -3.50
CA LEU A 12 7.98 9.13 -4.37
C LEU A 12 9.20 8.39 -4.92
N PHE A 13 10.25 9.11 -5.29
CA PHE A 13 11.49 8.49 -5.76
C PHE A 13 12.20 7.73 -4.62
N LEU A 14 12.48 8.39 -3.50
CA LEU A 14 13.25 7.78 -2.41
C LEU A 14 12.48 6.66 -1.70
N PHE A 15 11.28 6.96 -1.20
CA PHE A 15 10.49 6.00 -0.44
C PHE A 15 9.71 5.05 -1.37
N GLY A 16 9.19 5.54 -2.49
CA GLY A 16 8.44 4.69 -3.42
C GLY A 16 9.34 3.65 -4.10
N ILE A 17 10.44 4.07 -4.75
CA ILE A 17 11.39 3.09 -5.34
C ILE A 17 12.08 2.28 -4.24
N GLY A 18 12.45 2.91 -3.12
CA GLY A 18 12.99 2.20 -1.96
C GLY A 18 12.06 1.09 -1.46
N SER A 19 10.74 1.33 -1.44
CA SER A 19 9.75 0.32 -1.07
C SER A 19 9.67 -0.84 -2.06
N ILE A 20 9.82 -0.59 -3.35
CA ILE A 20 9.85 -1.65 -4.38
C ILE A 20 11.08 -2.53 -4.20
N VAL A 21 12.25 -1.93 -3.98
CA VAL A 21 13.50 -2.67 -3.72
C VAL A 21 13.37 -3.49 -2.43
N PHE A 22 12.84 -2.88 -1.36
CA PHE A 22 12.61 -3.57 -0.08
C PHE A 22 11.59 -4.71 -0.23
N GLN A 23 10.51 -4.49 -0.98
CA GLN A 23 9.48 -5.50 -1.27
C GLN A 23 10.06 -6.70 -2.03
N SER A 24 11.01 -6.48 -2.92
CA SER A 24 11.62 -7.56 -3.72
C SER A 24 12.73 -8.30 -2.97
N LEU A 25 13.52 -7.61 -2.14
CA LEU A 25 14.71 -8.18 -1.51
C LEU A 25 14.50 -8.62 -0.06
N VAL A 26 13.78 -7.84 0.74
CA VAL A 26 13.68 -8.04 2.19
C VAL A 26 12.38 -8.73 2.58
N VAL A 27 11.26 -8.38 1.95
CA VAL A 27 9.95 -8.98 2.28
C VAL A 27 9.93 -10.51 2.11
N PRO A 28 10.60 -11.14 1.12
CA PRO A 28 10.69 -12.60 1.07
C PRO A 28 11.38 -13.22 2.30
N LEU A 29 12.28 -12.50 2.97
CA LEU A 29 12.93 -12.95 4.20
C LEU A 29 12.04 -12.79 5.44
N LEU A 30 11.04 -11.92 5.36
CA LEU A 30 10.04 -11.68 6.40
C LEU A 30 8.77 -12.51 6.20
N GLU A 31 8.71 -13.32 5.14
CA GLU A 31 7.55 -14.15 4.87
C GLU A 31 7.34 -15.20 5.96
N ILE A 32 6.11 -15.26 6.47
CA ILE A 32 5.69 -16.32 7.40
C ILE A 32 4.78 -17.25 6.61
N HIS A 33 5.30 -18.43 6.26
CA HIS A 33 4.68 -19.39 5.34
C HIS A 33 4.37 -18.78 3.96
N VAL A 34 3.25 -18.09 3.89
CA VAL A 34 2.66 -17.58 2.66
C VAL A 34 2.07 -16.17 2.83
N TRP A 35 2.33 -15.57 3.99
CA TRP A 35 1.87 -14.25 4.40
C TRP A 35 3.01 -13.26 4.31
N ARG A 36 2.75 -12.12 3.66
CA ARG A 36 3.77 -11.10 3.41
C ARG A 36 3.16 -9.72 3.58
N PRO A 37 3.88 -8.76 4.19
CA PRO A 37 3.45 -7.37 4.21
C PRO A 37 3.59 -6.73 2.83
N ASP A 38 2.71 -5.78 2.51
CA ASP A 38 2.82 -4.94 1.32
C ASP A 38 3.41 -3.57 1.67
N VAL A 39 4.73 -3.46 1.61
CA VAL A 39 5.48 -2.25 1.94
C VAL A 39 5.23 -1.13 0.93
N VAL A 40 4.97 -1.50 -0.32
CA VAL A 40 4.67 -0.54 -1.41
C VAL A 40 3.33 0.15 -1.16
N LEU A 41 2.32 -0.61 -0.75
CA LEU A 41 1.03 -0.07 -0.33
C LEU A 41 1.22 0.86 0.87
N ILE A 42 1.96 0.44 1.90
CA ILE A 42 2.19 1.25 3.11
C ILE A 42 2.76 2.64 2.74
N ILE A 43 3.81 2.68 1.93
CA ILE A 43 4.40 3.95 1.48
C ILE A 43 3.41 4.76 0.65
N THR A 44 2.59 4.10 -0.19
CA THR A 44 1.53 4.76 -0.95
C THR A 44 0.52 5.44 -0.02
N LEU A 45 0.06 4.77 1.04
CA LEU A 45 -0.91 5.33 1.99
C LEU A 45 -0.34 6.52 2.77
N LEU A 46 0.91 6.42 3.24
CA LEU A 46 1.58 7.51 3.96
C LEU A 46 1.82 8.72 3.05
N THR A 47 2.28 8.49 1.82
CA THR A 47 2.46 9.52 0.80
C THR A 47 1.13 10.19 0.46
N ALA A 48 0.08 9.40 0.25
CA ALA A 48 -1.26 9.89 -0.04
C ALA A 48 -1.80 10.77 1.09
N ARG A 49 -1.68 10.33 2.35
CA ARG A 49 -2.13 11.12 3.50
C ARG A 49 -1.44 12.49 3.56
N ARG A 50 -0.14 12.56 3.26
CA ARG A 50 0.62 13.82 3.24
C ARG A 50 0.25 14.73 2.06
N PHE A 51 0.10 14.16 0.88
CA PHE A 51 0.04 14.93 -0.37
C PHE A 51 -1.35 15.03 -1.01
N GLY A 52 -2.32 14.29 -0.48
CA GLY A 52 -3.72 14.28 -0.91
C GLY A 52 -4.04 13.21 -1.95
N ALA A 53 -5.34 13.08 -2.24
CA ALA A 53 -5.90 11.97 -3.01
C ALA A 53 -5.32 11.85 -4.43
N LEU A 54 -5.17 12.96 -5.17
CA LEU A 54 -4.66 12.93 -6.55
C LEU A 54 -3.22 12.39 -6.63
N LYS A 55 -2.33 12.93 -5.80
CA LYS A 55 -0.93 12.49 -5.73
C LYS A 55 -0.82 11.05 -5.18
N GLY A 56 -1.65 10.70 -4.21
CA GLY A 56 -1.77 9.34 -3.67
C GLY A 56 -2.19 8.32 -4.72
N SER A 57 -3.23 8.61 -5.51
CA SER A 57 -3.68 7.73 -6.58
C SER A 57 -2.62 7.56 -7.67
N SER A 58 -1.93 8.65 -8.07
CA SER A 58 -0.84 8.57 -9.05
C SER A 58 0.34 7.74 -8.52
N ALA A 59 0.72 7.90 -7.25
CA ALA A 59 1.76 7.10 -6.62
C ALA A 59 1.39 5.61 -6.60
N GLY A 60 0.17 5.28 -6.16
CA GLY A 60 -0.31 3.89 -6.11
C GLY A 60 -0.36 3.22 -7.48
N PHE A 61 -0.81 3.94 -8.51
CA PHE A 61 -0.82 3.47 -9.88
C PHE A 61 0.59 3.17 -10.40
N LEU A 62 1.49 4.16 -10.31
CA LEU A 62 2.86 4.03 -10.84
C LEU A 62 3.64 2.93 -10.12
N LEU A 63 3.62 2.91 -8.80
CA LEU A 63 4.33 1.90 -8.01
C LEU A 63 3.74 0.51 -8.22
N GLY A 64 2.41 0.39 -8.33
CA GLY A 64 1.76 -0.88 -8.61
C GLY A 64 2.06 -1.43 -10.01
N ILE A 65 2.12 -0.58 -11.05
CA ILE A 65 2.56 -1.04 -12.39
C ILE A 65 3.99 -1.57 -12.34
N ILE A 66 4.90 -0.88 -11.64
CA ILE A 66 6.28 -1.33 -11.48
C ILE A 66 6.30 -2.68 -10.75
N GLN A 67 5.53 -2.83 -9.67
CA GLN A 67 5.42 -4.07 -8.91
C GLN A 67 4.85 -5.22 -9.75
N ASP A 68 3.78 -5.00 -10.50
CA ASP A 68 3.18 -6.00 -11.38
C ASP A 68 4.20 -6.47 -12.44
N SER A 69 4.94 -5.52 -13.01
CA SER A 69 5.96 -5.78 -14.03
C SER A 69 7.13 -6.61 -13.50
N LEU A 70 7.49 -6.47 -12.21
CA LEU A 70 8.58 -7.23 -11.58
C LEU A 70 8.15 -8.61 -11.07
N THR A 71 6.87 -8.80 -10.78
CA THR A 71 6.35 -10.04 -10.15
C THR A 71 5.81 -11.06 -11.16
N GLY A 72 5.76 -10.72 -12.45
CA GLY A 72 5.15 -11.57 -13.49
C GLY A 72 3.63 -11.72 -13.34
N MET A 73 3.01 -10.91 -12.48
CA MET A 73 1.56 -10.82 -12.39
C MET A 73 1.02 -10.04 -13.61
N PRO A 74 -0.23 -10.28 -14.04
CA PRO A 74 -0.86 -9.45 -15.05
C PRO A 74 -0.85 -8.00 -14.58
N VAL A 75 -0.39 -7.11 -15.46
CA VAL A 75 -0.33 -5.69 -15.18
C VAL A 75 -1.73 -5.20 -14.80
N GLY A 76 -1.85 -4.56 -13.64
CA GLY A 76 -3.11 -4.04 -13.12
C GLY A 76 -3.58 -4.68 -11.82
N ILE A 77 -3.17 -5.92 -11.51
CA ILE A 77 -3.65 -6.65 -10.32
C ILE A 77 -3.28 -5.91 -9.03
N THR A 78 -2.08 -5.34 -8.93
CA THR A 78 -1.69 -4.52 -7.77
C THR A 78 -1.82 -3.03 -8.04
N ALA A 79 -1.70 -2.59 -9.30
CA ALA A 79 -1.84 -1.17 -9.65
C ALA A 79 -3.23 -0.59 -9.32
N LEU A 80 -4.32 -1.29 -9.68
CA LEU A 80 -5.68 -0.83 -9.43
C LEU A 80 -5.98 -0.67 -7.92
N PRO A 81 -5.82 -1.69 -7.08
CA PRO A 81 -6.11 -1.56 -5.66
C PRO A 81 -5.20 -0.56 -4.94
N LYS A 82 -3.92 -0.42 -5.34
CA LYS A 82 -3.03 0.62 -4.80
C LYS A 82 -3.47 2.02 -5.20
N THR A 83 -3.98 2.21 -6.42
CA THR A 83 -4.56 3.49 -6.87
C THR A 83 -5.74 3.89 -5.98
N LEU A 84 -6.66 2.95 -5.73
CA LEU A 84 -7.80 3.17 -4.84
C LEU A 84 -7.36 3.42 -3.40
N GLY A 85 -6.41 2.65 -2.90
CA GLY A 85 -5.85 2.83 -1.57
C GLY A 85 -5.21 4.20 -1.39
N GLY A 86 -4.41 4.64 -2.37
CA GLY A 86 -3.84 5.99 -2.41
C GLY A 86 -4.90 7.08 -2.47
N TYR A 87 -5.97 6.90 -3.25
CA TYR A 87 -7.08 7.86 -3.29
C TYR A 87 -7.77 8.00 -1.92
N PHE A 88 -8.18 6.87 -1.31
CA PHE A 88 -8.91 6.87 -0.03
C PHE A 88 -8.04 7.32 1.14
N ALA A 89 -6.75 6.97 1.16
CA ALA A 89 -5.82 7.47 2.15
C ALA A 89 -5.61 8.97 2.01
N GLY A 90 -5.53 9.48 0.77
CA GLY A 90 -5.33 10.91 0.53
C GLY A 90 -6.55 11.76 0.87
N LYS A 91 -7.76 11.19 0.95
CA LYS A 91 -8.94 11.88 1.48
C LYS A 91 -8.82 12.20 2.97
N LEU A 92 -8.05 11.44 3.73
CA LEU A 92 -7.79 11.72 5.14
C LEU A 92 -7.08 13.06 5.36
N ARG A 93 -6.32 13.55 4.37
CA ARG A 93 -5.69 14.88 4.41
C ARG A 93 -6.72 15.98 4.62
N SER A 94 -7.88 15.86 3.97
CA SER A 94 -8.97 16.83 4.06
C SER A 94 -9.80 16.67 5.33
N PHE A 95 -10.07 15.44 5.76
CA PHE A 95 -10.92 15.17 6.91
C PHE A 95 -10.21 15.33 8.26
N ARG A 96 -8.88 15.18 8.31
CA ARG A 96 -8.03 15.28 9.52
C ARG A 96 -8.64 14.59 10.75
N PRO A 97 -9.05 13.32 10.67
CA PRO A 97 -9.62 12.64 11.81
C PRO A 97 -8.56 12.39 12.89
N ASP A 98 -9.01 12.06 14.11
CA ASP A 98 -8.09 11.71 15.20
C ASP A 98 -7.15 10.56 14.80
N PRO A 99 -5.96 10.47 15.43
CA PRO A 99 -4.97 9.44 15.10
C PRO A 99 -5.53 8.02 15.13
N THR A 100 -6.38 7.68 16.10
CA THR A 100 -7.00 6.36 16.22
C THR A 100 -7.87 6.03 15.01
N TYR A 101 -8.72 6.96 14.57
CA TYR A 101 -9.57 6.78 13.39
C TYR A 101 -8.75 6.71 12.10
N THR A 102 -7.61 7.41 12.03
CA THR A 102 -6.69 7.29 10.90
C THR A 102 -6.16 5.86 10.76
N TYR A 103 -5.74 5.23 11.86
CA TYR A 103 -5.24 3.86 11.82
C TYR A 103 -6.34 2.85 11.45
N LEU A 104 -7.55 3.01 11.99
CA LEU A 104 -8.70 2.19 11.59
C LEU A 104 -9.01 2.34 10.09
N TRP A 105 -8.92 3.55 9.56
CA TRP A 105 -9.11 3.82 8.14
C TRP A 105 -8.03 3.15 7.28
N PHE A 106 -6.76 3.20 7.70
CA PHE A 106 -5.69 2.48 7.00
C PHE A 106 -5.89 0.97 7.04
N ALA A 107 -6.28 0.38 8.17
CA ALA A 107 -6.59 -1.04 8.24
C ALA A 107 -7.71 -1.43 7.26
N GLY A 108 -8.78 -0.62 7.18
CA GLY A 108 -9.87 -0.82 6.21
C GLY A 108 -9.42 -0.71 4.76
N ILE A 109 -8.55 0.26 4.43
CA ILE A 109 -7.99 0.40 3.07
C ILE A 109 -7.10 -0.79 2.72
N ILE A 110 -6.23 -1.23 3.63
CA ILE A 110 -5.37 -2.40 3.42
C ILE A 110 -6.24 -3.63 3.17
N PHE A 111 -7.28 -3.83 3.98
CA PHE A 111 -8.20 -4.95 3.77
C PHE A 111 -8.89 -4.87 2.40
N LEU A 112 -9.39 -3.70 2.02
CA LEU A 112 -9.99 -3.48 0.70
C LEU A 112 -8.99 -3.78 -0.44
N HIS A 113 -7.73 -3.37 -0.29
CA HIS A 113 -6.66 -3.69 -1.24
C HIS A 113 -6.52 -5.21 -1.39
N GLU A 114 -6.36 -5.94 -0.29
CA GLU A 114 -6.21 -7.40 -0.31
C GLU A 114 -7.43 -8.09 -0.92
N ILE A 115 -8.64 -7.64 -0.60
CA ILE A 115 -9.89 -8.16 -1.17
C ILE A 115 -9.88 -8.04 -2.70
N ILE A 116 -9.53 -6.87 -3.22
CA ILE A 116 -9.51 -6.63 -4.67
C ILE A 116 -8.39 -7.46 -5.33
N THR A 117 -7.18 -7.47 -4.75
CA THR A 117 -6.05 -8.25 -5.27
C THR A 117 -6.38 -9.73 -5.34
N TYR A 118 -6.92 -10.31 -4.26
CA TYR A 118 -7.26 -11.74 -4.23
C TYR A 118 -8.51 -12.09 -5.04
N ALA A 119 -9.42 -11.14 -5.26
CA ALA A 119 -10.52 -11.31 -6.20
C ALA A 119 -10.02 -11.50 -7.65
N PHE A 120 -8.89 -10.89 -8.03
CA PHE A 120 -8.24 -11.17 -9.31
C PHE A 120 -7.34 -12.42 -9.24
N TYR A 121 -6.63 -12.63 -8.14
CA TYR A 121 -5.73 -13.76 -7.98
C TYR A 121 -6.44 -15.11 -8.02
N GLN A 122 -7.71 -15.19 -7.60
CA GLN A 122 -8.50 -16.42 -7.65
C GLN A 122 -8.54 -17.05 -9.06
N PHE A 123 -8.45 -16.25 -10.13
CA PHE A 123 -8.45 -16.78 -11.50
C PHE A 123 -7.14 -17.49 -11.88
N LYS A 124 -6.13 -17.46 -11.00
CA LYS A 124 -4.83 -18.13 -11.17
C LYS A 124 -4.61 -19.31 -10.23
N THR A 125 -5.57 -19.64 -9.37
CA THR A 125 -5.42 -20.67 -8.34
C THR A 125 -6.70 -21.47 -8.20
N ASP A 126 -6.58 -22.71 -7.71
CA ASP A 126 -7.74 -23.55 -7.44
C ASP A 126 -8.46 -23.22 -6.11
N LEU A 127 -7.97 -22.22 -5.36
CA LEU A 127 -8.56 -21.81 -4.10
C LEU A 127 -9.77 -20.92 -4.34
N SER A 128 -10.84 -21.16 -3.59
CA SER A 128 -12.02 -20.29 -3.65
C SER A 128 -11.70 -18.91 -3.08
N PHE A 129 -12.43 -17.89 -3.55
CA PHE A 129 -12.28 -16.53 -3.03
C PHE A 129 -12.40 -16.47 -1.50
N THR A 130 -13.40 -17.14 -0.93
CA THR A 130 -13.60 -17.20 0.53
C THR A 130 -12.38 -17.78 1.24
N GLN A 131 -11.79 -18.86 0.71
CA GLN A 131 -10.57 -19.43 1.27
C GLN A 131 -9.41 -18.43 1.20
N LEU A 132 -9.22 -17.73 0.07
CA LEU A 132 -8.20 -16.70 -0.07
C LEU A 132 -8.39 -15.54 0.92
N VAL A 133 -9.63 -15.14 1.20
CA VAL A 133 -9.91 -14.08 2.17
C VAL A 133 -9.41 -14.48 3.57
N TYR A 134 -9.75 -15.68 4.04
CA TYR A 134 -9.35 -16.13 5.38
C TYR A 134 -7.89 -16.51 5.48
N THR A 135 -7.36 -17.20 4.46
CA THR A 135 -5.99 -17.74 4.51
C THR A 135 -4.94 -16.73 4.10
N ARG A 136 -5.30 -15.69 3.34
CA ARG A 136 -4.35 -14.69 2.79
C ARG A 136 -4.75 -13.26 3.11
N ALA A 137 -5.91 -12.80 2.65
CA ALA A 137 -6.26 -11.38 2.74
C ALA A 137 -6.27 -10.86 4.19
N PHE A 138 -6.90 -11.62 5.09
CA PHE A 138 -6.96 -11.24 6.50
C PHE A 138 -5.58 -11.29 7.19
N PRO A 139 -4.79 -12.38 7.12
CA PRO A 139 -3.43 -12.41 7.65
C PRO A 139 -2.51 -11.32 7.08
N ASN A 140 -2.52 -11.12 5.76
CA ASN A 140 -1.70 -10.07 5.12
C ASN A 140 -2.13 -8.68 5.55
N THR A 141 -3.43 -8.46 5.77
CA THR A 141 -3.94 -7.18 6.28
C THR A 141 -3.39 -6.89 7.66
N VAL A 142 -3.48 -7.87 8.58
CA VAL A 142 -2.94 -7.74 9.94
C VAL A 142 -1.43 -7.50 9.87
N TYR A 143 -0.71 -8.26 9.05
CA TYR A 143 0.74 -8.14 8.94
C TYR A 143 1.15 -6.77 8.35
N SER A 144 0.53 -6.36 7.24
CA SER A 144 0.77 -5.06 6.61
C SER A 144 0.39 -3.91 7.53
N PHE A 145 -0.66 -4.04 8.34
CA PHE A 145 -1.05 -3.02 9.31
C PHE A 145 -0.03 -2.88 10.44
N ILE A 146 0.44 -3.99 11.01
CA ILE A 146 1.52 -3.97 12.01
C ILE A 146 2.77 -3.32 11.42
N MET A 147 3.13 -3.72 10.20
CA MET A 147 4.27 -3.14 9.48
C MET A 147 4.06 -1.65 9.20
N LEU A 148 2.83 -1.20 8.89
CA LEU A 148 2.49 0.20 8.71
C LEU A 148 2.77 0.99 9.97
N VAL A 149 2.35 0.49 11.14
CA VAL A 149 2.58 1.17 12.42
C VAL A 149 4.09 1.31 12.68
N ILE A 150 4.86 0.25 12.44
CA ILE A 150 6.33 0.26 12.61
C ILE A 150 6.97 1.27 11.65
N ILE A 151 6.68 1.19 10.35
CA ILE A 151 7.24 2.09 9.34
C ILE A 151 6.84 3.54 9.63
N HIS A 152 5.58 3.78 9.98
CA HIS A 152 5.10 5.11 10.29
C HIS A 152 5.82 5.70 11.50
N PHE A 153 6.08 4.91 12.55
CA PHE A 153 6.84 5.34 13.72
C PHE A 153 8.24 5.88 13.35
N PHE A 154 8.97 5.19 12.46
CA PHE A 154 10.29 5.63 12.01
C PHE A 154 10.26 6.76 10.98
N THR A 155 9.18 6.87 10.19
CA THR A 155 9.08 7.80 9.06
C THR A 155 8.19 9.00 9.33
N GLN A 156 7.61 9.12 10.52
CA GLN A 156 6.68 10.20 10.91
C GLN A 156 7.23 11.61 10.59
N LYS A 157 8.54 11.84 10.74
CA LYS A 157 9.19 13.12 10.41
C LYS A 157 9.04 13.52 8.93
N TYR A 158 8.93 12.55 8.03
CA TYR A 158 8.83 12.76 6.59
C TYR A 158 7.40 12.70 6.06
N PHE A 159 6.44 12.19 6.86
CA PHE A 159 5.05 12.01 6.42
C PHE A 159 4.03 12.86 7.19
N ASN A 160 4.36 13.36 8.38
CA ASN A 160 3.53 14.36 9.07
C ASN A 160 3.68 15.74 8.41
N GLU A 161 2.56 16.43 8.22
CA GLU A 161 2.52 17.83 7.74
C GLU A 161 3.24 18.77 8.71
#